data_AF-A0A2B6K6Z4-F1
#
_entry.id   AF-A0A2B6K6Z4-F1
#
_cell.length_a   1.000
_cell.length_b   1.000
_cell.length_c   1.000
_cell.angle_alpha   90.00
_cell.angle_beta   90.00
_cell.angle_gamma   90.00
#
_symmetry.space_group_name_H-M   'P 1'
#
loop_
_entity.id
_entity.type
_entity.pdbx_description
1 polymer ?
#
loop_
_entity_poly.entity_id
_entity_poly.type
_entity_poly.pdbx_seq_one_letter_code
_entity_poly.pdbx_strand_id
1 'polypeptide(L)'
;MVPAHFIEVDAIPLTTNGKVDRKVLNSLTIQKESTFSTPIIPRDEIEYQLIRIWQDVLQIEDVHVNDDFFDRGGHSLLVIKLISKVREKFGKEIKVSALIENPTVEEIACLIRDNHGMEKSLSVLVPLQESEKRPFFCVHPFMGNVFCYIQLARLLKDHCSFYGLQNPLVEKEGMDGLTLSEVVQLYIEEMKRVQPEGPYRLGGWSLGGAIAYEIATILRNQGEEVEMLVLMDTKVPSEQDHKTEDDMLSYILKHFIHLDLVEQGEELVHQQDMLVDQLIVEGVLLPDADLTSLKQIINAHRKGLNLMAEHVLTPYFGEVIYFSAEEGRELFTDWRPLLQGKVNKYSVPGSHEEIVFSPAVEKIAKYLVNELEGIEGAYLSLTTK
;
A
#
# COMPACT_ATOMS: atom_id res chain seq x y z
N MET A 1 31.60 -12.54 20.88
CA MET A 1 31.46 -12.53 19.41
C MET A 1 30.57 -13.70 19.04
N VAL A 2 29.30 -13.43 18.75
CA VAL A 2 28.34 -14.42 18.25
C VAL A 2 28.20 -14.17 16.75
N PRO A 3 28.41 -15.18 15.87
CA PRO A 3 28.21 -15.02 14.43
C PRO A 3 26.76 -14.65 14.09
N ALA A 4 26.56 -13.74 13.14
CA ALA A 4 25.23 -13.37 12.65
C ALA A 4 24.55 -14.52 11.89
N HIS A 5 25.33 -15.42 11.26
CA HIS A 5 24.81 -16.54 10.48
C HIS A 5 25.63 -17.81 10.67
N PHE A 6 24.95 -18.95 10.59
CA PHE A 6 25.56 -20.28 10.50
C PHE A 6 25.10 -20.92 9.20
N ILE A 7 26.05 -21.45 8.42
CA ILE A 7 25.77 -22.11 7.15
C ILE A 7 26.33 -23.53 7.25
N GLU A 8 25.45 -24.52 7.15
CA GLU A 8 25.84 -25.92 7.05
C GLU A 8 26.30 -26.22 5.63
N VAL A 9 27.44 -26.90 5.50
CA VAL A 9 28.00 -27.33 4.23
C VAL A 9 28.43 -28.79 4.36
N ASP A 10 28.14 -29.61 3.35
CA ASP A 10 28.53 -31.02 3.35
C ASP A 10 30.07 -31.19 3.38
N ALA A 11 30.79 -30.25 2.77
CA ALA A 11 32.24 -30.16 2.83
C ALA A 11 32.72 -28.71 2.65
N ILE A 12 33.80 -28.35 3.36
CA ILE A 12 34.44 -27.04 3.20
C ILE A 12 35.11 -26.98 1.82
N PRO A 13 34.71 -26.06 0.92
CA PRO A 13 35.28 -25.99 -0.41
C PRO A 13 36.74 -25.54 -0.34
N LEU A 14 37.59 -26.23 -1.09
CA LEU A 14 39.03 -25.96 -1.14
C LEU A 14 39.43 -25.55 -2.57
N THR A 15 40.37 -24.62 -2.65
CA THR A 15 41.11 -24.31 -3.88
C THR A 15 41.94 -25.51 -4.34
N THR A 16 42.42 -25.48 -5.58
CA THR A 16 43.33 -26.51 -6.13
C THR A 16 44.61 -26.75 -5.31
N ASN A 17 44.98 -25.79 -4.46
CA ASN A 17 46.13 -25.88 -3.55
C ASN A 17 45.76 -26.36 -2.13
N GLY A 18 44.53 -26.84 -1.91
CA GLY A 18 44.06 -27.37 -0.62
C GLY A 18 43.76 -26.31 0.45
N LYS A 19 43.77 -25.02 0.10
CA LYS A 19 43.32 -23.94 1.01
C LYS A 19 41.84 -23.69 0.87
N VAL A 20 41.17 -23.28 1.94
CA VAL A 20 39.74 -22.88 1.92
C VAL A 20 39.46 -21.86 0.82
N ASP A 21 38.52 -22.19 -0.06
CA ASP A 21 38.06 -21.29 -1.12
C ASP A 21 36.98 -20.35 -0.56
N ARG A 22 37.43 -19.20 -0.07
CA ARG A 22 36.55 -18.17 0.49
C ARG A 22 35.62 -17.56 -0.55
N LYS A 23 35.96 -17.58 -1.84
CA LYS A 23 35.07 -17.06 -2.88
C LYS A 23 33.85 -17.96 -3.03
N VAL A 24 34.08 -19.28 -3.05
CA VAL A 24 33.00 -20.28 -3.10
C VAL A 24 32.15 -20.22 -1.84
N LEU A 25 32.77 -20.14 -0.64
CA LEU A 25 32.02 -19.96 0.61
C LEU A 25 31.16 -18.68 0.60
N ASN A 26 31.72 -17.55 0.18
CA ASN A 26 30.97 -16.29 0.10
C ASN A 26 29.87 -16.35 -0.96
N SER A 27 30.07 -17.09 -2.07
CA SER A 27 29.01 -17.29 -3.06
C SER A 27 27.90 -18.21 -2.54
N LEU A 28 28.19 -19.16 -1.64
CA LEU A 28 27.15 -19.95 -0.96
C LEU A 28 26.30 -19.08 -0.02
N THR A 29 26.88 -18.06 0.60
CA THR A 29 26.14 -17.03 1.34
C THR A 29 25.21 -16.22 0.43
N ILE A 30 25.59 -15.99 -0.82
CA ILE A 30 24.80 -15.26 -1.83
C ILE A 30 23.76 -16.18 -2.53
N GLN A 31 24.02 -17.50 -2.60
CA GLN A 31 23.18 -18.49 -3.28
C GLN A 31 22.00 -19.00 -2.44
N LYS A 32 21.89 -18.64 -1.16
CA LYS A 32 20.61 -18.71 -0.49
C LYS A 32 19.77 -17.57 -1.07
N GLU A 33 18.99 -17.89 -2.10
CA GLU A 33 17.70 -17.24 -2.32
C GLU A 33 17.10 -16.96 -0.94
N SER A 34 16.89 -15.67 -0.68
CA SER A 34 15.97 -15.14 0.33
C SER A 34 15.21 -16.23 1.10
N THR A 35 15.75 -16.66 2.25
CA THR A 35 14.87 -17.10 3.34
C THR A 35 14.19 -15.91 4.03
N PHE A 36 14.28 -14.71 3.44
CA PHE A 36 13.29 -13.68 3.63
C PHE A 36 11.98 -14.21 3.02
N SER A 37 10.95 -14.36 3.86
CA SER A 37 9.58 -14.47 3.39
C SER A 37 9.30 -13.36 2.36
N THR A 38 8.31 -13.58 1.49
CA THR A 38 7.86 -12.57 0.50
C THR A 38 7.82 -11.19 1.17
N PRO A 39 8.48 -10.16 0.59
CA PRO A 39 8.59 -8.87 1.26
C PRO A 39 7.21 -8.30 1.58
N ILE A 40 6.97 -8.00 2.87
CA ILE A 40 5.67 -7.50 3.34
C ILE A 40 5.71 -5.97 3.38
N ILE A 41 4.75 -5.33 2.71
CA ILE A 41 4.51 -3.88 2.82
C ILE A 41 3.81 -3.56 4.14
N PRO A 42 3.95 -2.33 4.69
CA PRO A 42 3.28 -1.98 5.94
C PRO A 42 1.77 -2.12 5.83
N ARG A 43 1.16 -2.71 6.85
CA ARG A 43 -0.28 -2.96 6.94
C ARG A 43 -1.00 -1.86 7.71
N ASP A 44 -0.28 -1.19 8.61
CA ASP A 44 -0.76 -0.06 9.40
C ASP A 44 0.26 1.11 9.45
N GLU A 45 -0.16 2.22 10.06
CA GLU A 45 0.70 3.40 10.20
C GLU A 45 1.88 3.14 11.15
N ILE A 46 1.75 2.24 12.13
CA ILE A 46 2.84 1.93 13.07
C ILE A 46 3.98 1.25 12.32
N GLU A 47 3.69 0.22 11.54
CA GLU A 47 4.65 -0.47 10.67
C GLU A 47 5.27 0.50 9.67
N TYR A 48 4.46 1.36 9.04
CA TYR A 48 4.97 2.36 8.10
C TYR A 48 5.98 3.30 8.77
N GLN A 49 5.64 3.86 9.94
CA GLN A 49 6.52 4.78 10.66
C GLN A 49 7.77 4.06 11.19
N LEU A 50 7.67 2.80 11.61
CA LEU A 50 8.83 1.99 11.98
C LEU A 50 9.75 1.73 10.80
N ILE A 51 9.22 1.37 9.61
CA ILE A 51 10.00 1.25 8.37
C ILE A 51 10.78 2.54 8.12
N ARG A 52 10.14 3.72 8.24
CA ARG A 52 10.83 5.02 8.08
C ARG A 52 11.96 5.22 9.09
N ILE A 53 11.75 4.82 10.35
CA ILE A 53 12.80 4.87 11.38
C ILE A 53 13.95 3.90 11.04
N TRP A 54 13.65 2.68 10.59
CA TRP A 54 14.64 1.71 10.15
C TRP A 54 15.48 2.28 9.01
N GLN A 55 14.83 2.81 7.97
CA GLN A 55 15.49 3.44 6.82
C GLN A 55 16.45 4.56 7.25
N ASP A 56 16.03 5.46 8.15
CA ASP A 56 16.88 6.55 8.66
C ASP A 56 18.00 6.07 9.60
N VAL A 57 17.80 5.00 10.34
CA VAL A 57 18.85 4.45 11.22
C VAL A 57 19.89 3.67 10.42
N LEU A 58 19.45 2.83 9.50
CA LEU A 58 20.28 1.94 8.69
C LEU A 58 20.84 2.62 7.42
N GLN A 59 20.27 3.76 7.01
CA GLN A 59 20.62 4.48 5.77
C GLN A 59 20.42 3.62 4.51
N ILE A 60 19.30 2.90 4.47
CA ILE A 60 18.86 2.08 3.33
C ILE A 60 17.42 2.46 2.95
N GLU A 61 17.06 2.37 1.66
CA GLU A 61 15.71 2.72 1.19
C GLU A 61 14.75 1.52 1.15
N ASP A 62 15.29 0.31 0.94
CA ASP A 62 14.49 -0.90 0.80
C ASP A 62 14.36 -1.55 2.18
N VAL A 63 13.23 -1.39 2.87
CA VAL A 63 12.97 -2.00 4.18
C VAL A 63 11.53 -2.51 4.17
N HIS A 64 11.35 -3.77 4.58
CA HIS A 64 10.06 -4.43 4.66
C HIS A 64 9.69 -4.76 6.10
N VAL A 65 8.42 -5.11 6.32
CA VAL A 65 7.87 -5.38 7.66
C VAL A 65 8.55 -6.57 8.34
N ASN A 66 8.93 -7.57 7.55
CA ASN A 66 9.60 -8.80 7.97
C ASN A 66 11.14 -8.71 7.97
N ASP A 67 11.72 -7.52 7.72
CA ASP A 67 13.18 -7.36 7.73
C ASP A 67 13.74 -7.33 9.17
N ASP A 68 14.66 -8.25 9.46
CA ASP A 68 15.44 -8.26 10.71
C ASP A 68 16.45 -7.10 10.73
N PHE A 69 16.41 -6.29 11.79
CA PHE A 69 17.27 -5.12 11.96
C PHE A 69 18.78 -5.43 11.88
N PHE A 70 19.22 -6.54 12.45
CA PHE A 70 20.63 -6.95 12.48
C PHE A 70 21.08 -7.52 11.15
N ASP A 71 20.24 -8.31 10.49
CA ASP A 71 20.52 -8.84 9.15
C ASP A 71 20.63 -7.72 8.10
N ARG A 72 19.92 -6.60 8.30
CA ARG A 72 20.04 -5.38 7.48
C ARG A 72 21.23 -4.48 7.86
N GLY A 73 22.14 -4.95 8.73
CA GLY A 73 23.37 -4.23 9.10
C GLY A 73 23.29 -3.45 10.42
N GLY A 74 22.22 -3.64 11.20
CA GLY A 74 22.07 -3.08 12.54
C GLY A 74 23.14 -3.56 13.50
N HIS A 75 23.60 -2.68 14.38
CA HIS A 75 24.57 -3.01 15.44
C HIS A 75 24.33 -2.16 16.70
N SER A 76 25.08 -2.42 17.78
CA SER A 76 24.77 -1.91 19.13
C SER A 76 24.56 -0.39 19.22
N LEU A 77 25.33 0.42 18.49
CA LEU A 77 25.13 1.87 18.44
C LEU A 77 23.84 2.27 17.71
N LEU A 78 23.52 1.59 16.60
CA LEU A 78 22.29 1.83 15.84
C LEU A 78 21.05 1.40 16.62
N VAL A 79 21.14 0.33 17.43
CA VAL A 79 20.07 -0.08 18.35
C VAL A 79 19.68 1.06 19.30
N ILE A 80 20.65 1.76 19.88
CA ILE A 80 20.39 2.88 20.79
C ILE A 80 19.69 4.03 20.03
N LYS A 81 20.15 4.32 18.80
CA LYS A 81 19.53 5.35 17.94
C LYS A 81 18.09 4.98 17.58
N LEU A 82 17.85 3.72 17.22
CA LEU A 82 16.54 3.16 16.87
C LEU A 82 15.55 3.30 18.01
N ILE A 83 15.89 2.79 19.19
CA ILE A 83 15.04 2.85 20.39
C ILE A 83 14.72 4.29 20.76
N SER A 84 15.70 5.20 20.67
CA SER A 84 15.48 6.63 20.93
C SER A 84 14.44 7.23 19.98
N LYS A 85 14.50 6.90 18.69
CA LYS A 85 13.55 7.40 17.68
C LYS A 85 12.15 6.78 17.84
N VAL A 86 12.07 5.49 18.16
CA VAL A 86 10.80 4.82 18.48
C VAL A 86 10.15 5.50 19.68
N ARG A 87 10.91 5.80 20.74
CA ARG A 87 10.40 6.52 21.91
C ARG A 87 9.93 7.92 21.57
N GLU A 88 10.69 8.65 20.75
CA GLU A 88 10.31 10.00 20.32
C GLU A 88 9.01 9.99 19.51
N LYS A 89 8.87 9.04 18.57
CA LYS A 89 7.73 8.97 17.66
C LYS A 89 6.46 8.45 18.32
N PHE A 90 6.56 7.39 19.13
CA PHE A 90 5.41 6.65 19.67
C PHE A 90 5.23 6.84 21.18
N GLY A 91 6.15 7.52 21.86
CA GLY A 91 6.14 7.64 23.32
C GLY A 91 6.39 6.31 24.06
N LYS A 92 6.81 5.25 23.35
CA LYS A 92 7.06 3.91 23.91
C LYS A 92 8.53 3.66 24.17
N GLU A 93 8.86 3.19 25.36
CA GLU A 93 10.22 2.77 25.70
C GLU A 93 10.40 1.29 25.39
N ILE A 94 11.18 0.97 24.36
CA ILE A 94 11.56 -0.40 24.01
C ILE A 94 12.91 -0.72 24.65
N LYS A 95 13.00 -1.85 25.35
CA LYS A 95 14.27 -2.31 25.93
C LYS A 95 15.17 -2.87 24.82
N VAL A 96 16.49 -2.69 24.97
CA VAL A 96 17.48 -3.32 24.07
C VAL A 96 17.29 -4.83 23.98
N SER A 97 16.98 -5.50 25.09
CA SER A 97 16.71 -6.94 25.11
C SER A 97 15.51 -7.30 24.24
N ALA A 98 14.45 -6.49 24.27
CA ALA A 98 13.25 -6.74 23.48
C ALA A 98 13.56 -6.66 21.98
N LEU A 99 14.36 -5.68 21.53
CA LEU A 99 14.78 -5.60 20.12
C LEU A 99 15.70 -6.76 19.71
N ILE A 100 16.52 -7.29 20.61
CA ILE A 100 17.35 -8.46 20.30
C ILE A 100 16.49 -9.73 20.19
N GLU A 101 15.44 -9.84 21.00
CA GLU A 101 14.49 -10.95 20.98
C GLU A 101 13.47 -10.86 19.83
N ASN A 102 13.17 -9.64 19.38
CA ASN A 102 12.13 -9.30 18.40
C ASN A 102 12.72 -8.30 17.38
N PRO A 103 13.61 -8.74 16.49
CA PRO A 103 14.43 -7.85 15.67
C PRO A 103 13.73 -7.28 14.43
N THR A 104 12.51 -7.71 14.11
CA THR A 104 11.78 -7.26 12.91
C THR A 104 10.91 -6.04 13.17
N VAL A 105 10.50 -5.35 12.11
CA VAL A 105 9.53 -4.24 12.21
C VAL A 105 8.19 -4.76 12.76
N GLU A 106 7.72 -5.90 12.25
CA GLU A 106 6.47 -6.54 12.69
C GLU A 106 6.41 -6.74 14.21
N GLU A 107 7.44 -7.38 14.77
CA GLU A 107 7.41 -7.73 16.19
C GLU A 107 7.54 -6.48 17.08
N ILE A 108 8.32 -5.48 16.66
CA ILE A 108 8.38 -4.19 17.37
C ILE A 108 7.05 -3.44 17.26
N ALA A 109 6.35 -3.52 16.12
CA ALA A 109 5.03 -2.94 15.96
C ALA A 109 4.02 -3.55 16.94
N CYS A 110 4.02 -4.89 17.10
CA CYS A 110 3.20 -5.59 18.08
C CYS A 110 3.44 -5.06 19.51
N LEU A 111 4.70 -4.91 19.93
CA LEU A 111 5.05 -4.36 21.25
C LEU A 111 4.54 -2.93 21.46
N ILE A 112 4.44 -2.13 20.39
CA ILE A 112 3.90 -0.77 20.45
C ILE A 112 2.37 -0.82 20.60
N ARG A 113 1.69 -1.74 19.90
CA ARG A 113 0.23 -1.90 19.91
C ARG A 113 -0.33 -2.45 21.21
N ASP A 114 0.38 -3.35 21.89
CA ASP A 114 -0.05 -4.03 23.14
C ASP A 114 -0.41 -3.11 24.32
N ASN A 115 -0.19 -1.80 24.20
CA ASN A 115 -0.48 -0.86 25.27
C ASN A 115 -1.72 -0.01 24.92
N HIS A 116 -2.86 -0.42 25.49
CA HIS A 116 -4.23 0.12 25.39
C HIS A 116 -4.44 1.64 25.65
N GLY A 117 -3.37 2.43 25.74
CA GLY A 117 -3.39 3.87 26.02
C GLY A 117 -2.99 4.78 24.86
N MET A 118 -2.64 4.25 23.68
CA MET A 118 -2.64 5.08 22.47
C MET A 118 -4.08 5.14 21.98
N GLU A 119 -4.68 6.34 21.98
CA GLU A 119 -5.85 6.57 21.13
C GLU A 119 -5.41 6.21 19.71
N LYS A 120 -5.97 5.11 19.19
CA LYS A 120 -5.93 4.75 17.78
C LYS A 120 -6.57 5.91 17.02
N SER A 121 -5.75 6.85 16.58
CA SER A 121 -6.15 7.97 15.73
C SER A 121 -5.42 7.76 14.42
N LEU A 122 -5.96 6.89 13.55
CA LEU A 122 -5.48 6.83 12.18
C LEU A 122 -5.56 8.23 11.56
N SER A 123 -4.44 8.67 11.00
CA SER A 123 -4.49 9.87 10.16
C SER A 123 -5.22 9.52 8.87
N VAL A 124 -6.26 10.31 8.56
CA VAL A 124 -6.95 10.23 7.27
C VAL A 124 -5.98 10.55 6.14
N LEU A 125 -5.04 11.47 6.36
CA LEU A 125 -4.02 11.84 5.39
C LEU A 125 -2.64 11.36 5.85
N VAL A 126 -2.03 10.46 5.09
CA VAL A 126 -0.71 9.91 5.39
C VAL A 126 0.33 10.50 4.43
N PRO A 127 1.36 11.20 4.94
CA PRO A 127 2.49 11.62 4.11
C PRO A 127 3.31 10.38 3.70
N LEU A 128 3.35 10.08 2.40
CA LEU A 128 4.13 8.98 1.87
C LEU A 128 5.51 9.44 1.40
N GLN A 129 5.60 10.66 0.87
CA GLN A 129 6.85 11.30 0.45
C GLN A 129 6.73 12.82 0.55
N GLU A 130 7.33 13.44 1.56
CA GLU A 130 7.21 14.89 1.76
C GLU A 130 8.27 15.67 0.97
N SER A 131 7.85 16.80 0.39
CA SER A 131 8.72 17.82 -0.17
C SER A 131 7.97 19.15 -0.31
N GLU A 132 8.68 20.22 -0.67
CA GLU A 132 8.09 21.53 -1.00
C GLU A 132 7.41 21.56 -2.38
N LYS A 133 7.44 20.45 -3.15
CA LYS A 133 6.83 20.37 -4.48
C LYS A 133 5.33 20.15 -4.35
N ARG A 134 4.58 20.56 -5.37
CA ARG A 134 3.11 20.41 -5.42
C ARG A 134 2.69 18.96 -5.06
N PRO A 135 1.79 18.79 -4.09
CA PRO A 135 1.24 17.50 -3.70
C PRO A 135 0.58 16.71 -4.84
N PHE A 136 0.71 15.39 -4.76
CA PHE A 136 -0.12 14.39 -5.43
C PHE A 136 -0.87 13.61 -4.34
N PHE A 137 -2.21 13.60 -4.41
CA PHE A 137 -3.07 12.90 -3.47
C PHE A 137 -3.62 11.61 -4.09
N CYS A 138 -3.37 10.46 -3.45
CA CYS A 138 -3.94 9.18 -3.86
C CYS A 138 -4.93 8.63 -2.84
N VAL A 139 -6.11 8.21 -3.28
CA VAL A 139 -7.15 7.67 -2.40
C VAL A 139 -7.00 6.17 -2.22
N HIS A 140 -7.24 5.67 -1.01
CA HIS A 140 -7.17 4.26 -0.67
C HIS A 140 -7.97 3.37 -1.65
N PRO A 141 -7.46 2.17 -1.97
CA PRO A 141 -8.21 1.16 -2.69
C PRO A 141 -9.16 0.42 -1.73
N PHE A 142 -9.62 -0.74 -2.17
CA PHE A 142 -10.48 -1.63 -1.42
C PHE A 142 -9.91 -2.09 -0.05
N MET A 143 -8.60 -2.09 0.16
CA MET A 143 -8.00 -2.45 1.47
C MET A 143 -7.93 -1.29 2.47
N GLY A 144 -8.32 -0.08 2.06
CA GLY A 144 -8.51 1.09 2.94
C GLY A 144 -7.27 1.79 3.48
N ASN A 145 -6.14 1.09 3.55
CA ASN A 145 -4.85 1.75 3.74
C ASN A 145 -4.31 2.27 2.40
N VAL A 146 -3.21 3.02 2.44
CA VAL A 146 -2.63 3.71 1.26
C VAL A 146 -1.22 3.22 0.93
N PHE A 147 -0.76 2.17 1.61
CA PHE A 147 0.64 1.75 1.56
C PHE A 147 1.01 1.08 0.24
N CYS A 148 0.02 0.63 -0.55
CA CYS A 148 0.21 0.24 -1.94
C CYS A 148 0.84 1.35 -2.80
N TYR A 149 0.72 2.62 -2.41
CA TYR A 149 1.32 3.75 -3.14
C TYR A 149 2.74 4.10 -2.72
N ILE A 150 3.33 3.43 -1.71
CA ILE A 150 4.70 3.75 -1.25
C ILE A 150 5.71 3.67 -2.38
N GLN A 151 5.63 2.63 -3.22
CA GLN A 151 6.57 2.48 -4.33
C GLN A 151 6.40 3.60 -5.35
N LEU A 152 5.16 3.97 -5.69
CA LEU A 152 4.89 5.08 -6.60
C LEU A 152 5.40 6.41 -6.03
N ALA A 153 5.14 6.68 -4.74
CA ALA A 153 5.62 7.86 -4.04
C ALA A 153 7.15 7.96 -4.06
N ARG A 154 7.86 6.83 -3.85
CA ARG A 154 9.32 6.75 -3.94
C ARG A 154 9.82 7.09 -5.35
N LEU A 155 9.17 6.56 -6.38
CA LEU A 155 9.54 6.82 -7.77
C LEU A 155 9.28 8.26 -8.21
N LEU A 156 8.34 8.94 -7.54
CA LEU A 156 7.99 10.34 -7.81
C LEU A 156 8.63 11.35 -6.82
N LYS A 157 9.56 10.91 -5.96
CA LYS A 157 10.15 11.73 -4.88
C LYS A 157 10.77 13.05 -5.35
N ASP A 158 11.29 13.06 -6.58
CA ASP A 158 11.91 14.23 -7.19
C ASP A 158 10.92 15.07 -8.02
N HIS A 159 9.63 14.77 -8.02
CA HIS A 159 8.63 15.46 -8.86
C HIS A 159 7.43 16.02 -8.08
N CYS A 160 7.07 15.42 -6.95
CA CYS A 160 5.97 15.90 -6.10
C CYS A 160 6.17 15.55 -4.62
N SER A 161 5.47 16.28 -3.75
CA SER A 161 5.09 15.71 -2.45
C SER A 161 3.96 14.69 -2.68
N PHE A 162 3.88 13.61 -1.92
CA PHE A 162 2.94 12.52 -2.15
C PHE A 162 2.23 12.14 -0.86
N TYR A 163 0.89 12.14 -0.90
CA TYR A 163 0.03 11.84 0.23
C TYR A 163 -1.00 10.77 -0.14
N GLY A 164 -1.28 9.89 0.81
CA GLY A 164 -2.38 8.92 0.72
C GLY A 164 -3.56 9.33 1.59
N LEU A 165 -4.78 9.20 1.08
CA LEU A 165 -6.03 9.36 1.83
C LEU A 165 -6.55 7.98 2.28
N GLN A 166 -6.37 7.64 3.55
CA GLN A 166 -6.82 6.40 4.18
C GLN A 166 -8.31 6.41 4.47
N ASN A 167 -8.90 5.21 4.47
CA ASN A 167 -10.30 5.02 4.79
C ASN A 167 -10.59 5.36 6.27
N PRO A 168 -11.32 6.44 6.58
CA PRO A 168 -11.64 6.84 7.95
C PRO A 168 -12.64 5.89 8.62
N LEU A 169 -13.21 4.95 7.87
CA LEU A 169 -14.24 4.02 8.34
C LEU A 169 -13.69 2.79 9.06
N VAL A 170 -12.37 2.52 8.99
CA VAL A 170 -11.77 1.29 9.55
C VAL A 170 -11.79 1.26 11.08
N GLU A 171 -11.71 2.40 11.76
CA GLU A 171 -11.57 2.44 13.23
C GLU A 171 -12.81 2.83 14.03
N LYS A 172 -13.84 3.43 13.41
CA LYS A 172 -14.96 3.93 14.22
C LYS A 172 -16.05 2.87 14.38
N GLU A 173 -16.05 2.21 15.54
CA GLU A 173 -17.19 1.44 16.03
C GLU A 173 -18.46 2.31 16.00
N GLY A 174 -19.53 1.83 15.36
CA GLY A 174 -20.85 2.48 15.40
C GLY A 174 -21.14 3.55 14.32
N MET A 175 -20.42 3.59 13.20
CA MET A 175 -20.69 4.53 12.10
C MET A 175 -21.63 3.99 11.01
N ASP A 176 -22.83 3.55 11.39
CA ASP A 176 -23.90 3.20 10.44
C ASP A 176 -24.45 4.41 9.65
N GLY A 177 -23.99 5.64 9.95
CA GLY A 177 -24.58 6.88 9.42
C GLY A 177 -23.82 7.64 8.33
N LEU A 178 -22.52 7.41 8.11
CA LEU A 178 -21.77 8.23 7.15
C LEU A 178 -22.16 7.95 5.69
N THR A 179 -22.44 9.02 4.98
CA THR A 179 -22.69 9.10 3.53
C THR A 179 -21.37 9.24 2.76
N LEU A 180 -21.38 8.91 1.47
CA LEU A 180 -20.23 9.14 0.59
C LEU A 180 -19.78 10.61 0.61
N SER A 181 -20.74 11.53 0.61
CA SER A 181 -20.48 12.98 0.61
C SER A 181 -19.71 13.44 1.84
N GLU A 182 -20.02 12.91 3.03
CA GLU A 182 -19.28 13.24 4.26
C GLU A 182 -17.85 12.71 4.22
N VAL A 183 -17.65 11.49 3.69
CA VAL A 183 -16.30 10.91 3.55
C VAL A 183 -15.47 11.71 2.54
N VAL A 184 -16.05 12.04 1.38
CA VAL A 184 -15.38 12.83 0.34
C VAL A 184 -15.08 14.25 0.83
N GLN A 185 -16.00 14.88 1.57
CA GLN A 185 -15.78 16.19 2.15
C GLN A 185 -14.64 16.18 3.17
N LEU A 186 -14.55 15.14 4.02
CA LEU A 186 -13.43 14.96 4.93
C LEU A 186 -12.10 14.86 4.18
N TYR A 187 -12.05 14.11 3.07
CA TYR A 187 -10.85 14.04 2.23
C TYR A 187 -10.45 15.40 1.65
N ILE A 188 -11.41 16.17 1.14
CA ILE A 188 -11.16 17.52 0.61
C ILE A 188 -10.63 18.44 1.71
N GLU A 189 -11.20 18.37 2.92
CA GLU A 189 -10.74 19.18 4.06
C GLU A 189 -9.30 18.86 4.43
N GLU A 190 -8.94 17.58 4.52
CA GLU A 190 -7.56 17.17 4.80
C GLU A 190 -6.59 17.57 3.69
N MET A 191 -6.98 17.43 2.41
CA MET A 191 -6.19 17.94 1.29
C MET A 191 -5.96 19.46 1.41
N LYS A 192 -7.01 20.22 1.75
CA LYS A 192 -6.95 21.69 1.88
C LYS A 192 -6.11 22.17 3.06
N ARG A 193 -5.91 21.34 4.10
CA ARG A 193 -4.94 21.63 5.17
C ARG A 193 -3.50 21.67 4.65
N VAL A 194 -3.18 20.85 3.65
CA VAL A 194 -1.85 20.79 3.03
C VAL A 194 -1.72 21.76 1.87
N GLN A 195 -2.72 21.81 0.98
CA GLN A 195 -2.77 22.68 -0.18
C GLN A 195 -4.14 23.39 -0.24
N PRO A 196 -4.25 24.65 0.22
CA PRO A 196 -5.54 25.33 0.35
C PRO A 196 -6.32 25.56 -0.95
N GLU A 197 -5.60 25.73 -2.07
CA GLU A 197 -6.15 26.08 -3.38
C GLU A 197 -5.52 25.21 -4.48
N GLY A 198 -6.22 25.04 -5.59
CA GLY A 198 -5.69 24.34 -6.76
C GLY A 198 -4.46 25.01 -7.42
N PRO A 199 -3.89 24.37 -8.46
CA PRO A 199 -4.38 23.15 -9.09
C PRO A 199 -4.08 21.88 -8.28
N TYR A 200 -5.05 20.97 -8.23
CA TYR A 200 -4.91 19.67 -7.56
C TYR A 200 -4.44 18.56 -8.51
N ARG A 201 -3.68 17.61 -7.97
CA ARG A 201 -3.30 16.35 -8.61
C ARG A 201 -3.86 15.20 -7.79
N LEU A 202 -4.69 14.39 -8.41
CA LEU A 202 -5.48 13.36 -7.76
C LEU A 202 -5.28 12.03 -8.46
N GLY A 203 -5.39 10.93 -7.72
CA GLY A 203 -5.50 9.63 -8.33
C GLY A 203 -5.92 8.54 -7.36
N GLY A 204 -6.01 7.33 -7.91
CA GLY A 204 -6.23 6.16 -7.09
C GLY A 204 -6.36 4.90 -7.93
N TRP A 205 -6.11 3.78 -7.26
CA TRP A 205 -6.26 2.44 -7.80
C TRP A 205 -7.58 1.83 -7.36
N SER A 206 -8.23 1.10 -8.26
CA SER A 206 -9.48 0.39 -7.97
C SER A 206 -10.55 1.35 -7.43
N LEU A 207 -11.21 1.04 -6.30
CA LEU A 207 -12.15 1.94 -5.61
C LEU A 207 -11.59 3.36 -5.41
N GLY A 208 -10.30 3.49 -5.10
CA GLY A 208 -9.66 4.79 -4.87
C GLY A 208 -9.73 5.71 -6.08
N GLY A 209 -9.62 5.17 -7.30
CA GLY A 209 -9.77 5.98 -8.51
C GLY A 209 -11.18 6.54 -8.69
N ALA A 210 -12.21 5.78 -8.30
CA ALA A 210 -13.59 6.23 -8.38
C ALA A 210 -13.91 7.31 -7.34
N ILE A 211 -13.33 7.20 -6.14
CA ILE A 211 -13.42 8.26 -5.12
C ILE A 211 -12.62 9.49 -5.55
N ALA A 212 -11.42 9.32 -6.12
CA ALA A 212 -10.61 10.42 -6.65
C ALA A 212 -11.34 11.18 -7.78
N TYR A 213 -12.05 10.45 -8.63
CA TYR A 213 -12.93 11.03 -9.65
C TYR A 213 -14.02 11.92 -9.03
N GLU A 214 -14.67 11.45 -7.96
CA GLU A 214 -15.71 12.22 -7.27
C GLU A 214 -15.13 13.47 -6.60
N ILE A 215 -14.00 13.34 -5.90
CA ILE A 215 -13.26 14.49 -5.33
C ILE A 215 -12.93 15.51 -6.42
N ALA A 216 -12.36 15.08 -7.53
CA ALA A 216 -11.98 15.96 -8.65
C ALA A 216 -13.20 16.68 -9.24
N THR A 217 -14.33 15.98 -9.35
CA THR A 217 -15.58 16.54 -9.88
C THR A 217 -16.15 17.61 -8.95
N ILE A 218 -16.17 17.34 -7.64
CA ILE A 218 -16.63 18.30 -6.62
C ILE A 218 -15.73 19.54 -6.60
N LEU A 219 -14.40 19.36 -6.59
CA LEU A 219 -13.45 20.48 -6.59
C LEU A 219 -13.65 21.39 -7.81
N ARG A 220 -13.78 20.82 -9.02
CA ARG A 220 -14.07 21.61 -10.22
C ARG A 220 -15.41 22.33 -10.16
N ASN A 221 -16.45 21.68 -9.64
CA ASN A 221 -17.76 22.32 -9.47
C ASN A 221 -17.73 23.45 -8.43
N GLN A 222 -16.77 23.43 -7.50
CA GLN A 222 -16.48 24.52 -6.56
C GLN A 222 -15.58 25.61 -7.13
N GLY A 223 -15.15 25.48 -8.40
CA GLY A 223 -14.30 26.46 -9.09
C GLY A 223 -12.79 26.24 -8.90
N GLU A 224 -12.38 25.14 -8.29
CA GLU A 224 -10.96 24.77 -8.15
C GLU A 224 -10.42 24.17 -9.45
N GLU A 225 -9.14 24.37 -9.71
CA GLU A 225 -8.45 23.73 -10.82
C GLU A 225 -8.01 22.30 -10.43
N VAL A 226 -8.23 21.34 -11.32
CA VAL A 226 -7.66 19.99 -11.22
C VAL A 226 -6.79 19.80 -12.46
N GLU A 227 -5.47 19.82 -12.26
CA GLU A 227 -4.45 19.69 -13.31
C GLU A 227 -4.34 18.24 -13.77
N MET A 228 -4.49 17.27 -12.86
CA MET A 228 -4.31 15.86 -13.17
C MET A 228 -5.25 14.98 -12.36
N LEU A 229 -5.96 14.08 -13.04
CA LEU A 229 -6.70 12.98 -12.44
C LEU A 229 -6.20 11.65 -13.02
N VAL A 230 -5.67 10.76 -12.16
CA VAL A 230 -5.11 9.47 -12.55
C VAL A 230 -5.98 8.32 -12.05
N LEU A 231 -6.50 7.52 -12.97
CA LEU A 231 -7.24 6.31 -12.68
C LEU A 231 -6.33 5.10 -12.94
N MET A 232 -6.19 4.20 -11.96
CA MET A 232 -5.41 2.97 -12.10
C MET A 232 -6.34 1.77 -11.97
N ASP A 233 -6.56 1.10 -13.09
CA ASP A 233 -7.47 -0.04 -13.27
C ASP A 233 -8.84 0.15 -12.57
N THR A 234 -9.35 1.37 -12.66
CA THR A 234 -10.58 1.80 -12.01
C THR A 234 -11.78 1.48 -12.89
N LYS A 235 -12.69 0.63 -12.42
CA LYS A 235 -13.99 0.42 -13.06
C LYS A 235 -14.96 1.57 -12.76
N VAL A 236 -15.89 1.84 -13.68
CA VAL A 236 -17.03 2.72 -13.39
C VAL A 236 -17.91 2.04 -12.34
N PRO A 237 -18.13 2.65 -11.16
CA PRO A 237 -19.06 2.11 -10.17
C PRO A 237 -20.49 2.00 -10.73
N SER A 238 -21.16 0.91 -10.37
CA SER A 238 -22.55 0.66 -10.73
C SER A 238 -23.30 -0.06 -9.62
N GLU A 239 -24.63 -0.03 -9.64
CA GLU A 239 -25.46 -0.77 -8.67
C GLU A 239 -25.17 -2.28 -8.64
N GLN A 240 -24.65 -2.84 -9.74
CA GLN A 240 -24.25 -4.25 -9.83
C GLN A 240 -22.99 -4.57 -9.00
N ASP A 241 -22.25 -3.54 -8.60
CA ASP A 241 -21.03 -3.68 -7.82
C ASP A 241 -21.27 -3.77 -6.31
N HIS A 242 -22.53 -3.68 -5.86
CA HIS A 242 -22.89 -3.85 -4.46
C HIS A 242 -22.38 -5.20 -3.91
N LYS A 243 -21.71 -5.15 -2.76
CA LYS A 243 -21.10 -6.31 -2.10
C LYS A 243 -21.79 -6.67 -0.80
N THR A 244 -21.98 -7.97 -0.61
CA THR A 244 -22.29 -8.59 0.68
C THR A 244 -21.01 -8.91 1.45
N GLU A 245 -21.11 -9.32 2.71
CA GLU A 245 -19.95 -9.79 3.48
C GLU A 245 -19.33 -11.05 2.85
N ASP A 246 -20.16 -11.96 2.33
CA ASP A 246 -19.70 -13.19 1.68
C ASP A 246 -18.94 -12.92 0.38
N ASP A 247 -19.38 -11.93 -0.41
CA ASP A 247 -18.66 -11.51 -1.63
C ASP A 247 -17.25 -11.00 -1.29
N MET A 248 -17.13 -10.32 -0.14
CA MET A 248 -15.87 -9.74 0.33
C MET A 248 -14.90 -10.81 0.79
N LEU A 249 -15.39 -11.77 1.59
CA LEU A 249 -14.62 -12.93 2.02
C LEU A 249 -14.16 -13.76 0.81
N SER A 250 -15.07 -14.00 -0.14
CA SER A 250 -14.75 -14.72 -1.38
C SER A 250 -13.68 -14.01 -2.20
N TYR A 251 -13.73 -12.68 -2.28
CA TYR A 251 -12.70 -11.89 -2.95
C TYR A 251 -11.35 -12.01 -2.24
N ILE A 252 -11.32 -11.88 -0.91
CA ILE A 252 -10.09 -11.99 -0.10
C ILE A 252 -9.43 -13.36 -0.30
N LEU A 253 -10.20 -14.44 -0.17
CA LEU A 253 -9.72 -15.82 -0.32
C LEU A 253 -9.11 -16.07 -1.70
N LYS A 254 -9.80 -15.62 -2.75
CA LYS A 254 -9.36 -15.81 -4.13
C LYS A 254 -8.10 -15.03 -4.47
N HIS A 255 -8.01 -13.78 -4.01
CA HIS A 255 -7.00 -12.83 -4.48
C HIS A 255 -5.79 -12.68 -3.56
N PHE A 256 -5.91 -13.02 -2.27
CA PHE A 256 -4.82 -12.86 -1.30
C PHE A 256 -4.31 -14.18 -0.72
N ILE A 257 -5.13 -15.23 -0.74
CA ILE A 257 -4.73 -16.54 -0.20
C ILE A 257 -4.54 -17.58 -1.32
N HIS A 258 -5.04 -17.31 -2.53
CA HIS A 258 -5.07 -18.25 -3.64
C HIS A 258 -5.72 -19.61 -3.28
N LEU A 259 -6.68 -19.59 -2.35
CA LEU A 259 -7.47 -20.76 -1.95
C LEU A 259 -8.87 -20.66 -2.57
N ASP A 260 -9.25 -21.67 -3.34
CA ASP A 260 -10.65 -21.88 -3.71
C ASP A 260 -11.39 -22.44 -2.49
N LEU A 261 -12.53 -21.84 -2.13
CA LEU A 261 -13.45 -22.42 -1.15
C LEU A 261 -13.97 -23.75 -1.71
N VAL A 262 -13.27 -24.84 -1.41
CA VAL A 262 -13.85 -26.18 -1.54
C VAL A 262 -14.84 -26.30 -0.40
N GLU A 263 -16.13 -26.49 -0.74
CA GLU A 263 -17.18 -26.85 0.21
C GLU A 263 -16.72 -28.04 1.07
N GLN A 264 -16.15 -27.77 2.24
CA GLN A 264 -15.86 -28.78 3.25
C GLN A 264 -16.64 -28.42 4.51
N GLY A 265 -17.50 -29.36 4.91
CA GLY A 265 -18.48 -29.22 5.98
C GLY A 265 -17.90 -29.23 7.39
N GLU A 266 -16.93 -28.37 7.67
CA GLU A 266 -16.55 -28.01 9.05
C GLU A 266 -17.43 -26.86 9.56
N GLU A 267 -17.57 -26.73 10.88
CA GLU A 267 -18.37 -25.65 11.49
C GLU A 267 -17.80 -24.28 11.10
N LEU A 268 -18.68 -23.40 10.56
CA LEU A 268 -18.36 -22.10 9.96
C LEU A 268 -17.44 -21.19 10.81
N VAL A 269 -17.49 -21.32 12.14
CA VAL A 269 -16.67 -20.53 13.07
C VAL A 269 -15.20 -20.97 13.06
N HIS A 270 -14.93 -22.28 13.03
CA HIS A 270 -13.57 -22.81 12.95
C HIS A 270 -12.89 -22.43 11.63
N GLN A 271 -13.66 -22.30 10.55
CA GLN A 271 -13.16 -21.83 9.25
C GLN A 271 -12.77 -20.35 9.27
N GLN A 272 -13.46 -19.52 10.05
CA GLN A 272 -13.18 -18.08 10.14
C GLN A 272 -11.93 -17.79 10.98
N ASP A 273 -11.68 -18.51 12.07
CA ASP A 273 -10.44 -18.35 12.84
C ASP A 273 -9.22 -18.83 12.02
N MET A 274 -9.33 -19.96 11.32
CA MET A 274 -8.28 -20.43 10.40
C MET A 274 -8.02 -19.45 9.25
N LEU A 275 -9.04 -18.72 8.80
CA LEU A 275 -8.90 -17.68 7.79
C LEU A 275 -8.07 -16.51 8.31
N VAL A 276 -8.30 -16.06 9.54
CA VAL A 276 -7.49 -15.00 10.16
C VAL A 276 -6.04 -15.43 10.24
N ASP A 277 -5.76 -16.63 10.76
CA ASP A 277 -4.40 -17.16 10.85
C ASP A 277 -3.70 -17.21 9.49
N GLN A 278 -4.41 -17.67 8.44
CA GLN A 278 -3.84 -17.70 7.09
C GLN A 278 -3.56 -16.30 6.56
N LEU A 279 -4.46 -15.33 6.77
CA LEU A 279 -4.24 -13.94 6.34
C LEU A 279 -3.07 -13.28 7.08
N ILE A 280 -2.79 -13.69 8.33
CA ILE A 280 -1.60 -13.27 9.07
C ILE A 280 -0.36 -13.87 8.41
N VAL A 281 -0.37 -15.17 8.12
CA VAL A 281 0.76 -15.87 7.47
C VAL A 281 1.10 -15.29 6.10
N GLU A 282 0.08 -14.94 5.30
CA GLU A 282 0.26 -14.29 3.99
C GLU A 282 0.63 -12.79 4.10
N GLY A 283 0.73 -12.23 5.31
CA GLY A 283 1.12 -10.84 5.53
C GLY A 283 0.03 -9.83 5.14
N VAL A 284 -1.24 -10.25 5.07
CA VAL A 284 -2.39 -9.38 4.77
C VAL A 284 -2.88 -8.70 6.05
N LEU A 285 -2.99 -9.46 7.13
CA LEU A 285 -3.39 -8.97 8.44
C LEU A 285 -2.19 -8.82 9.38
N LEU A 286 -2.37 -8.00 10.41
CA LEU A 286 -1.42 -7.83 11.51
C LEU A 286 -1.36 -9.10 12.37
N PRO A 287 -0.22 -9.45 13.01
CA PRO A 287 -0.11 -10.66 13.84
C PRO A 287 -1.04 -10.67 15.07
N ASP A 288 -1.45 -9.51 15.54
CA ASP A 288 -2.39 -9.31 16.65
C ASP A 288 -3.84 -9.17 16.18
N ALA A 289 -4.11 -9.37 14.88
CA ALA A 289 -5.46 -9.36 14.35
C ALA A 289 -6.26 -10.58 14.83
N ASP A 290 -7.56 -10.34 15.06
CA ASP A 290 -8.53 -11.35 15.40
C ASP A 290 -9.74 -11.30 14.44
N LEU A 291 -10.71 -12.19 14.63
CA LEU A 291 -11.92 -12.22 13.82
C LEU A 291 -12.72 -10.90 13.92
N THR A 292 -12.66 -10.21 15.06
CA THR A 292 -13.30 -8.90 15.24
C THR A 292 -12.68 -7.87 14.31
N SER A 293 -11.35 -7.80 14.29
CA SER A 293 -10.56 -6.91 13.44
C SER A 293 -10.82 -7.18 11.96
N LEU A 294 -10.85 -8.46 11.56
CA LEU A 294 -11.19 -8.86 10.19
C LEU A 294 -12.60 -8.40 9.80
N LYS A 295 -13.60 -8.60 10.67
CA LYS A 295 -14.99 -8.13 10.42
C LYS A 295 -15.09 -6.61 10.32
N GLN A 296 -14.37 -5.88 11.15
CA GLN A 296 -14.31 -4.41 11.08
C GLN A 296 -13.74 -3.94 9.75
N ILE A 297 -12.60 -4.51 9.34
CA ILE A 297 -11.97 -4.27 8.04
C ILE A 297 -12.96 -4.58 6.92
N ILE A 298 -13.52 -5.79 6.86
CA ILE A 298 -14.47 -6.17 5.81
C ILE A 298 -15.65 -5.20 5.75
N ASN A 299 -16.26 -4.87 6.89
CA ASN A 299 -17.42 -3.99 6.91
C ASN A 299 -17.08 -2.56 6.43
N ALA A 300 -15.96 -2.00 6.86
CA ALA A 300 -15.51 -0.68 6.43
C ALA A 300 -15.29 -0.60 4.91
N HIS A 301 -14.69 -1.64 4.32
CA HIS A 301 -14.40 -1.71 2.90
C HIS A 301 -15.65 -1.98 2.06
N ARG A 302 -16.50 -2.91 2.51
CA ARG A 302 -17.80 -3.19 1.90
C ARG A 302 -18.64 -1.92 1.83
N LYS A 303 -18.66 -1.15 2.92
CA LYS A 303 -19.39 0.12 2.97
C LYS A 303 -18.85 1.12 1.95
N GLY A 304 -17.54 1.30 1.84
CA GLY A 304 -16.94 2.19 0.83
C GLY A 304 -17.31 1.82 -0.60
N LEU A 305 -17.27 0.52 -0.94
CA LEU A 305 -17.71 0.02 -2.24
C LEU A 305 -19.20 0.30 -2.49
N ASN A 306 -20.07 -0.02 -1.52
CA ASN A 306 -21.51 0.10 -1.69
C ASN A 306 -21.95 1.58 -1.77
N LEU A 307 -21.32 2.45 -0.97
CA LEU A 307 -21.54 3.90 -1.05
C LEU A 307 -21.20 4.45 -2.44
N MET A 308 -20.13 3.96 -3.09
CA MET A 308 -19.82 4.34 -4.48
C MET A 308 -20.75 3.69 -5.50
N ALA A 309 -21.18 2.44 -5.28
CA ALA A 309 -22.08 1.70 -6.17
C ALA A 309 -23.48 2.34 -6.27
N GLU A 310 -23.96 2.89 -5.15
CA GLU A 310 -25.26 3.56 -5.04
C GLU A 310 -25.21 5.04 -5.47
N HIS A 311 -24.01 5.61 -5.64
CA HIS A 311 -23.85 7.02 -5.94
C HIS A 311 -24.00 7.32 -7.44
N VAL A 312 -24.79 8.35 -7.74
CA VAL A 312 -24.96 8.82 -9.11
C VAL A 312 -23.82 9.77 -9.47
N LEU A 313 -22.87 9.27 -10.25
CA LEU A 313 -21.73 10.06 -10.73
C LEU A 313 -22.17 11.16 -11.70
N THR A 314 -21.56 12.33 -11.54
CA THR A 314 -21.75 13.46 -12.45
C THR A 314 -20.59 13.55 -13.45
N PRO A 315 -20.80 14.03 -14.69
CA PRO A 315 -19.73 14.08 -15.69
C PRO A 315 -18.55 14.97 -15.31
N TYR A 316 -17.33 14.50 -15.60
CA TYR A 316 -16.07 15.20 -15.38
C TYR A 316 -15.50 15.71 -16.70
N PHE A 317 -15.12 16.99 -16.72
CA PHE A 317 -14.68 17.70 -17.92
C PHE A 317 -13.17 17.97 -17.97
N GLY A 318 -12.43 17.61 -16.92
CA GLY A 318 -10.97 17.75 -16.89
C GLY A 318 -10.24 16.65 -17.65
N GLU A 319 -8.92 16.79 -17.75
CA GLU A 319 -8.07 15.74 -18.33
C GLU A 319 -7.93 14.55 -17.38
N VAL A 320 -7.88 13.34 -17.95
CA VAL A 320 -7.72 12.09 -17.20
C VAL A 320 -6.63 11.24 -17.84
N ILE A 321 -5.79 10.65 -16.98
CA ILE A 321 -4.84 9.60 -17.35
C ILE A 321 -5.39 8.29 -16.79
N TYR A 322 -5.64 7.31 -17.65
CA TYR A 322 -6.19 6.02 -17.26
C TYR A 322 -5.21 4.90 -17.61
N PHE A 323 -4.68 4.24 -16.57
CA PHE A 323 -3.90 3.02 -16.68
C PHE A 323 -4.80 1.79 -16.50
N SER A 324 -4.64 0.76 -17.33
CA SER A 324 -5.34 -0.52 -17.17
C SER A 324 -4.35 -1.68 -17.18
N ALA A 325 -4.59 -2.67 -16.33
CA ALA A 325 -3.77 -3.87 -16.18
C ALA A 325 -4.04 -4.84 -17.35
N GLU A 326 -2.98 -5.32 -18.01
CA GLU A 326 -3.06 -6.17 -19.23
C GLU A 326 -3.82 -7.49 -19.02
N GLU A 327 -3.78 -8.05 -17.81
CA GLU A 327 -4.49 -9.29 -17.45
C GLU A 327 -5.85 -9.01 -16.77
N GLY A 328 -6.29 -7.75 -16.75
CA GLY A 328 -7.58 -7.33 -16.22
C GLY A 328 -8.75 -8.00 -16.96
N ARG A 329 -9.87 -8.23 -16.25
CA ARG A 329 -11.08 -8.84 -16.84
C ARG A 329 -11.67 -7.98 -17.96
N GLU A 330 -11.58 -6.66 -17.83
CA GLU A 330 -12.06 -5.67 -18.79
C GLU A 330 -11.04 -4.54 -18.94
N LEU A 331 -10.30 -4.55 -20.06
CA LEU A 331 -9.37 -3.48 -20.37
C LEU A 331 -10.12 -2.19 -20.69
N PHE A 332 -9.75 -1.12 -20.00
CA PHE A 332 -10.31 0.22 -20.17
C PHE A 332 -11.83 0.28 -20.06
N THR A 333 -12.38 0.04 -18.86
CA THR A 333 -13.82 0.10 -18.59
C THR A 333 -14.46 1.37 -19.15
N ASP A 334 -15.74 1.29 -19.50
CA ASP A 334 -16.40 2.34 -20.28
C ASP A 334 -16.74 3.59 -19.48
N TRP A 335 -15.74 4.45 -19.28
CA TRP A 335 -15.89 5.77 -18.69
C TRP A 335 -16.46 6.84 -19.66
N ARG A 336 -16.71 6.53 -20.94
CA ARG A 336 -17.15 7.53 -21.95
C ARG A 336 -18.41 8.32 -21.57
N PRO A 337 -19.41 7.76 -20.87
CA PRO A 337 -20.57 8.55 -20.45
C PRO A 337 -20.22 9.66 -19.45
N LEU A 338 -19.17 9.47 -18.65
CA LEU A 338 -18.81 10.33 -17.53
C LEU A 338 -17.62 11.25 -17.86
N LEU A 339 -16.63 10.76 -18.59
CA LEU A 339 -15.45 11.52 -18.99
C LEU A 339 -15.70 12.28 -20.29
N GLN A 340 -15.94 13.58 -20.16
CA GLN A 340 -16.19 14.50 -21.28
C GLN A 340 -14.94 15.29 -21.70
N GLY A 341 -13.86 15.22 -20.91
CA GLY A 341 -12.56 15.80 -21.23
C GLY A 341 -11.64 14.88 -22.04
N LYS A 342 -10.36 15.25 -22.16
CA LYS A 342 -9.32 14.43 -22.79
C LYS A 342 -8.99 13.24 -21.88
N VAL A 343 -8.99 12.03 -22.43
CA VAL A 343 -8.63 10.80 -21.70
C VAL A 343 -7.44 10.13 -22.39
N ASN A 344 -6.28 10.15 -21.73
CA ASN A 344 -5.09 9.43 -22.17
C ASN A 344 -5.11 8.02 -21.56
N LYS A 345 -5.12 6.98 -22.39
CA LYS A 345 -5.24 5.58 -21.96
C LYS A 345 -3.94 4.82 -22.18
N TYR A 346 -3.50 4.07 -21.18
CA TYR A 346 -2.26 3.28 -21.22
C TYR A 346 -2.48 1.89 -20.62
N SER A 347 -1.93 0.85 -21.25
CA SER A 347 -1.88 -0.48 -20.64
C SER A 347 -0.55 -0.67 -19.91
N VAL A 348 -0.58 -1.44 -18.82
CA VAL A 348 0.59 -1.82 -18.03
C VAL A 348 0.50 -3.31 -17.67
N PRO A 349 1.64 -4.02 -17.53
CA PRO A 349 1.66 -5.47 -17.34
C PRO A 349 1.07 -5.87 -15.99
N GLY A 350 0.68 -7.14 -15.88
CA GLY A 350 0.15 -7.73 -14.66
C GLY A 350 -1.38 -7.66 -14.57
N SER A 351 -1.87 -8.13 -13.43
CA SER A 351 -3.27 -8.18 -13.04
C SER A 351 -3.75 -6.89 -12.36
N HIS A 352 -5.04 -6.86 -12.00
CA HIS A 352 -5.64 -5.75 -11.26
C HIS A 352 -4.90 -5.46 -9.95
N GLU A 353 -4.48 -6.51 -9.23
CA GLU A 353 -3.81 -6.42 -7.94
C GLU A 353 -2.31 -6.07 -8.08
N GLU A 354 -1.69 -6.45 -9.19
CA GLU A 354 -0.26 -6.22 -9.44
C GLU A 354 0.05 -4.83 -10.00
N ILE A 355 -0.95 -4.08 -10.48
CA ILE A 355 -0.74 -2.79 -11.17
C ILE A 355 -0.03 -1.74 -10.31
N VAL A 356 -0.19 -1.81 -8.99
CA VAL A 356 0.43 -0.92 -7.99
C VAL A 356 1.81 -1.41 -7.53
N PHE A 357 2.27 -2.55 -8.04
CA PHE A 357 3.58 -3.15 -7.74
C PHE A 357 4.46 -3.22 -9.00
N SER A 358 5.72 -3.61 -8.82
CA SER A 358 6.63 -3.79 -9.94
C SER A 358 6.28 -5.01 -10.78
N PRO A 359 6.41 -4.95 -12.11
CA PRO A 359 6.98 -3.84 -12.89
C PRO A 359 5.96 -2.79 -13.35
N ALA A 360 4.67 -2.94 -13.05
CA ALA A 360 3.60 -2.07 -13.54
C ALA A 360 3.73 -0.63 -13.02
N VAL A 361 3.96 -0.47 -11.71
CA VAL A 361 4.08 0.83 -11.05
C VAL A 361 5.28 1.64 -11.57
N GLU A 362 6.36 0.98 -12.00
CA GLU A 362 7.52 1.64 -12.60
C GLU A 362 7.17 2.25 -13.96
N LYS A 363 6.36 1.55 -14.77
CA LYS A 363 5.84 2.08 -16.02
C LYS A 363 4.89 3.25 -15.77
N ILE A 364 3.97 3.13 -14.80
CA ILE A 364 3.07 4.22 -14.39
C ILE A 364 3.88 5.45 -13.99
N ALA A 365 4.85 5.29 -13.09
CA ALA A 365 5.69 6.38 -12.63
C ALA A 365 6.43 7.06 -13.80
N LYS A 366 7.00 6.29 -14.72
CA LYS A 366 7.67 6.83 -15.91
C LYS A 366 6.74 7.71 -16.77
N TYR A 367 5.49 7.29 -16.98
CA TYR A 367 4.52 8.13 -17.69
C TYR A 367 4.20 9.40 -16.90
N LEU A 368 3.92 9.27 -15.61
CA LEU A 368 3.59 10.43 -14.77
C LEU A 368 4.75 11.43 -14.69
N VAL A 369 6.01 10.98 -14.62
CA VAL A 369 7.18 11.87 -14.68
C VAL A 369 7.20 12.67 -15.97
N ASN A 370 6.99 12.04 -17.13
CA ASN A 370 6.97 12.75 -18.41
C ASN A 370 5.87 13.84 -18.46
N GLU A 371 4.68 13.52 -17.96
CA GLU A 371 3.57 14.47 -17.89
C GLU A 371 3.89 15.63 -16.91
N LEU A 372 4.48 15.32 -15.74
CA LEU A 372 4.86 16.31 -14.74
C LEU A 372 6.01 17.23 -15.19
N GLU A 373 6.90 16.75 -16.04
CA GLU A 373 7.99 17.52 -16.64
C GLU A 373 7.56 18.28 -17.92
N GLY A 374 6.33 18.07 -18.40
CA GLY A 374 5.84 18.67 -19.63
C GLY A 374 6.54 18.16 -20.89
N ILE A 375 7.10 16.94 -20.84
CA ILE A 375 7.75 16.30 -21.97
C ILE A 375 6.66 15.68 -22.86
N GLU A 376 5.98 16.51 -23.66
CA GLU A 376 5.07 16.00 -24.70
C GLU A 376 5.85 15.12 -25.71
N GLY A 377 5.52 13.83 -25.74
CA GLY A 377 5.55 13.01 -26.95
C GLY A 377 6.89 12.86 -27.70
N ALA A 378 7.96 12.37 -27.06
CA ALA A 378 9.15 11.86 -27.78
C ALA A 378 9.12 10.35 -28.06
N TYR A 379 8.11 9.61 -27.59
CA TYR A 379 8.00 8.14 -27.78
C TYR A 379 6.64 7.72 -28.34
N LEU A 380 6.25 8.29 -29.48
CA LEU A 380 5.20 7.73 -30.35
C LEU A 380 5.85 7.22 -31.64
N SER A 381 6.50 6.05 -31.59
CA SER A 381 6.57 5.09 -32.72
C SER A 381 7.39 3.83 -32.39
N LEU A 382 7.02 3.03 -31.39
CA LEU A 382 7.52 1.65 -31.31
C LEU A 382 6.43 0.71 -30.82
N THR A 383 5.39 0.53 -31.65
CA THR A 383 4.70 -0.75 -31.92
C THR A 383 3.51 -0.52 -32.85
N THR A 384 3.80 -0.32 -34.13
CA THR A 384 2.96 -0.88 -35.19
C THR A 384 3.76 -1.94 -35.91
N LYS A 385 3.54 -3.20 -35.52
CA LYS A 385 3.40 -4.35 -36.42
C LYS A 385 2.87 -5.55 -35.67
#